data_AF-A0A1I1NSE7-F1
#
_entry.id   AF-A0A1I1NSE7-F1
#
_cell.length_a   1.000
_cell.length_b   1.000
_cell.length_c   1.000
_cell.angle_alpha   90.00
_cell.angle_beta   90.00
_cell.angle_gamma   90.00
#
_symmetry.space_group_name_H-M   'P 1'
#
loop_
_entity.id
_entity.type
_entity.pdbx_description
1 polymer ?
#
loop_
_entity_poly.entity_id
_entity_poly.type
_entity_poly.pdbx_seq_one_letter_code
_entity_poly.pdbx_strand_id
1 'polypeptide(L)'
;MIAPAAQHDLWIWITQSSAATLYDSMSKAVSLLGPFADLASEQICFPYHNNVTFDGFADGVANPNPFRANSVAIIADGEKGAGGSTVLIQKWKMDIEKLRGLPVHEAENVWGRTKAGSHQLSPLPEDSHVGRNQFR
;
A
#
# COMPACT_ATOMS: atom_id res chain seq x y z
N MET A 1 -9.12 -5.80 -16.38
CA MET A 1 -7.94 -5.46 -15.55
C MET A 1 -7.01 -6.66 -15.57
N ILE A 2 -5.70 -6.46 -15.75
CA ILE A 2 -4.71 -7.56 -15.69
C ILE A 2 -3.89 -7.32 -14.43
N ALA A 3 -3.75 -8.33 -13.59
CA ALA A 3 -2.85 -8.33 -12.44
C ALA A 3 -1.71 -9.30 -12.76
N PRO A 4 -0.63 -8.85 -13.41
CA PRO A 4 0.47 -9.72 -13.77
C PRO A 4 1.22 -10.19 -12.53
N ALA A 5 1.72 -11.43 -12.56
CA ALA A 5 2.65 -11.93 -11.56
C ALA A 5 4.07 -11.51 -11.95
N ALA A 6 4.77 -10.84 -11.04
CA ALA A 6 6.18 -10.51 -11.16
C ALA A 6 6.89 -10.99 -9.89
N GLN A 7 7.44 -12.21 -9.96
CA GLN A 7 8.14 -12.81 -8.83
C GLN A 7 9.59 -12.30 -8.77
N HIS A 8 10.05 -11.99 -7.56
CA HIS A 8 11.45 -11.75 -7.24
C HIS A 8 11.87 -12.68 -6.11
N ASP A 9 13.18 -12.96 -6.03
CA ASP A 9 13.73 -13.86 -5.01
C ASP A 9 13.79 -13.22 -3.63
N LEU A 10 14.06 -11.91 -3.59
CA LEU A 10 14.17 -11.12 -2.37
C LEU A 10 13.43 -9.80 -2.53
N TRP A 11 12.81 -9.36 -1.44
CA TRP A 11 12.25 -8.02 -1.30
C TRP A 11 12.72 -7.41 0.01
N ILE A 12 13.14 -6.15 -0.05
CA ILE A 12 13.68 -5.43 1.09
C ILE A 12 12.88 -4.16 1.27
N TRP A 13 12.22 -4.03 2.42
CA TRP A 13 11.49 -2.83 2.81
C TRP A 13 12.31 -2.01 3.82
N ILE A 14 12.63 -0.78 3.45
CA ILE A 14 13.42 0.14 4.28
C ILE A 14 12.59 1.41 4.50
N THR A 15 12.40 1.78 5.77
CA THR A 15 11.77 3.05 6.16
C THR A 15 12.73 3.88 6.96
N GLN A 16 12.78 5.18 6.66
CA GLN A 16 13.64 6.15 7.33
C GLN A 16 12.89 7.47 7.49
N SER A 17 13.27 8.26 8.48
CA SER A 17 12.65 9.57 8.76
C SER A 17 13.06 10.66 7.77
N SER A 18 14.11 10.44 6.97
CA SER A 18 14.64 11.41 6.02
C SER A 18 15.13 10.74 4.74
N ALA A 19 15.15 11.50 3.64
CA ALA A 19 15.67 11.02 2.35
C ALA A 19 17.17 10.68 2.40
N ALA A 20 17.96 11.42 3.19
CA ALA A 20 19.40 11.17 3.32
C ALA A 20 19.66 9.81 3.99
N THR A 21 19.04 9.57 5.15
CA THR A 21 19.21 8.30 5.86
C THR A 21 18.59 7.12 5.10
N LEU A 22 17.53 7.36 4.31
CA LEU A 22 16.98 6.38 3.37
C LEU A 22 18.00 5.99 2.30
N TYR A 23 18.60 6.97 1.65
CA TYR A 23 19.64 6.75 0.63
C TYR A 23 20.81 5.94 1.20
N ASP A 24 21.35 6.33 2.36
CA ASP A 24 22.48 5.62 2.98
C ASP A 24 22.14 4.15 3.27
N SER A 25 20.93 3.90 3.78
CA SER A 25 20.44 2.55 4.09
C SER A 25 20.25 1.70 2.83
N MET A 26 19.64 2.27 1.79
CA MET A 26 19.41 1.58 0.52
C MET A 26 20.72 1.28 -0.22
N SER A 27 21.61 2.27 -0.33
CA SER A 27 22.93 2.12 -0.95
C SER A 27 23.76 1.04 -0.24
N LYS A 28 23.76 1.03 1.09
CA LYS A 28 24.43 0.00 1.88
C LYS A 28 23.83 -1.39 1.64
N ALA A 29 22.51 -1.52 1.59
CA ALA A 29 21.85 -2.80 1.32
C ALA A 29 22.21 -3.36 -0.06
N VAL A 30 22.15 -2.53 -1.10
CA VAL A 30 22.54 -2.91 -2.47
C VAL A 30 24.02 -3.31 -2.53
N SER A 31 24.91 -2.53 -1.91
CA SER A 31 26.35 -2.83 -1.89
C SER A 31 26.67 -4.15 -1.20
N LEU A 32 25.96 -4.50 -0.12
CA LEU A 32 26.18 -5.76 0.60
C LEU A 32 25.68 -6.98 -0.18
N LEU A 33 24.62 -6.82 -0.98
CA LEU A 33 24.01 -7.89 -1.74
C LEU A 33 24.57 -8.04 -3.16
N GLY A 34 25.24 -7.02 -3.70
CA GLY A 34 25.77 -7.01 -5.06
C GLY A 34 26.63 -8.23 -5.46
N PRO A 35 27.41 -8.85 -4.56
CA PRO A 35 28.11 -10.09 -4.89
C PRO A 35 27.21 -11.33 -5.10
N PHE A 36 25.94 -11.28 -4.70
CA PHE A 36 25.03 -12.43 -4.63
C PHE A 36 23.74 -12.27 -5.41
N ALA A 37 23.32 -11.04 -5.73
CA ALA A 37 22.05 -10.76 -6.39
C ALA A 37 22.11 -9.48 -7.22
N ASP A 38 21.29 -9.43 -8.26
CA ASP A 38 21.09 -8.24 -9.09
C ASP A 38 19.89 -7.42 -8.58
N LEU A 39 20.03 -6.09 -8.60
CA LEU A 39 18.93 -5.18 -8.28
C LEU A 39 17.91 -5.15 -9.44
N ALA A 40 16.84 -5.94 -9.30
CA ALA A 40 15.82 -6.05 -10.34
C ALA A 40 14.85 -4.85 -10.40
N SER A 41 14.51 -4.26 -9.25
CA SER A 41 13.61 -3.10 -9.16
C SER A 41 13.88 -2.31 -7.89
N GLU A 42 13.75 -0.99 -8.00
CA GLU A 42 13.81 -0.05 -6.88
C GLU A 42 12.62 0.91 -6.95
N GLN A 43 12.02 1.22 -5.80
CA GLN A 43 10.94 2.20 -5.71
C GLN A 43 11.08 2.99 -4.42
N ILE A 44 11.37 4.28 -4.55
CA ILE A 44 11.33 5.22 -3.42
C ILE A 44 9.88 5.64 -3.22
N CYS A 45 9.43 5.59 -1.97
CA CYS A 45 8.08 5.96 -1.54
C CYS A 45 8.16 7.07 -0.49
N PHE A 46 7.09 7.83 -0.35
CA PHE A 46 6.96 8.87 0.66
C PHE A 46 5.51 8.97 1.12
N PRO A 47 5.25 9.35 2.37
CA PRO A 47 3.89 9.68 2.80
C PRO A 47 3.43 10.95 2.07
N TYR A 48 2.25 10.91 1.46
CA TYR A 48 1.67 12.08 0.80
C TYR A 48 0.66 12.76 1.74
N HIS A 49 1.00 13.99 2.17
CA HIS A 49 0.28 14.75 3.19
C HIS A 49 -0.12 13.87 4.39
N ASN A 50 -1.37 13.95 4.85
CA ASN A 50 -1.88 13.18 5.99
C ASN A 50 -2.42 11.80 5.55
N ASN A 51 -1.58 11.00 4.88
CA ASN A 51 -1.94 9.69 4.32
C ASN A 51 -3.12 9.78 3.34
N VAL A 52 -3.00 10.63 2.33
CA VAL A 52 -3.99 10.74 1.26
C VAL A 52 -3.43 10.19 -0.05
N THR A 53 -4.30 9.67 -0.89
CA THR A 53 -4.02 9.34 -2.28
C THR A 53 -3.74 10.63 -3.08
N PHE A 54 -3.11 10.51 -4.26
CA PHE A 54 -2.79 11.68 -5.08
C PHE A 54 -4.02 12.43 -5.63
N ASP A 55 -5.18 11.78 -5.70
CA ASP A 55 -6.46 12.40 -6.05
C ASP A 55 -7.25 12.92 -4.82
N GLY A 56 -6.73 12.71 -3.61
CA GLY A 56 -7.16 13.41 -2.39
C GLY A 56 -8.12 12.64 -1.48
N PHE A 57 -8.16 11.31 -1.56
CA PHE A 57 -8.92 10.47 -0.63
C PHE A 57 -8.01 9.96 0.48
N ALA A 58 -8.53 9.82 1.70
CA ALA A 58 -7.74 9.25 2.80
C ALA A 58 -7.48 7.76 2.58
N ASP A 59 -6.24 7.34 2.77
CA ASP A 59 -5.77 5.96 2.67
C ASP A 59 -5.49 5.39 4.07
N GLY A 60 -5.72 4.09 4.25
CA GLY A 60 -5.50 3.37 5.50
C GLY A 60 -6.56 3.58 6.59
N VAL A 61 -7.69 4.22 6.30
CA VAL A 61 -8.78 4.50 7.27
C VAL A 61 -9.34 3.22 7.91
N ALA A 62 -9.40 2.13 7.15
CA ALA A 62 -9.90 0.83 7.62
C ALA A 62 -8.78 -0.13 8.06
N ASN A 63 -7.52 0.32 8.12
CA ASN A 63 -6.42 -0.54 8.56
C ASN A 63 -6.63 -0.97 10.03
N PRO A 64 -6.16 -2.17 10.40
CA PRO A 64 -6.12 -2.57 11.80
C PRO A 64 -5.44 -1.50 12.65
N ASN A 65 -6.03 -1.19 13.81
CA ASN A 65 -5.36 -0.30 14.75
C ASN A 65 -4.02 -0.93 15.20
N PRO A 66 -3.04 -0.12 15.65
CA PRO A 66 -1.70 -0.63 15.98
C PRO A 66 -1.69 -1.76 17.02
N PHE A 67 -2.64 -1.76 17.97
CA PHE A 67 -2.74 -2.80 18.99
C PHE A 67 -3.26 -4.14 18.44
N ARG A 68 -3.93 -4.12 17.28
CA ARG A 68 -4.44 -5.31 16.59
C ARG A 68 -3.63 -5.70 15.35
N ALA A 69 -2.77 -4.81 14.84
CA ALA A 69 -2.01 -5.02 13.61
C ALA A 69 -1.25 -6.35 13.62
N ASN A 70 -0.56 -6.68 14.72
CA ASN A 70 0.19 -7.93 14.82
C ASN A 70 -0.70 -9.18 14.73
N SER A 71 -1.90 -9.16 15.33
CA SER A 71 -2.83 -10.29 15.25
C SER A 71 -3.38 -10.55 13.85
N VAL A 72 -3.27 -9.57 12.94
CA VAL A 72 -3.71 -9.68 11.55
C VAL A 72 -2.53 -10.01 10.63
N ALA A 73 -1.36 -9.43 10.88
CA ALA A 73 -0.23 -9.48 9.95
C ALA A 73 0.78 -10.60 10.25
N ILE A 74 0.88 -11.06 11.50
CA ILE A 74 1.95 -11.98 11.94
C ILE A 74 1.42 -13.40 12.09
N ILE A 75 2.18 -14.37 11.57
CA ILE A 75 1.91 -15.80 11.73
C ILE A 75 2.11 -16.16 13.21
N ALA A 76 1.10 -16.81 13.79
CA ALA A 76 1.04 -17.12 15.22
C ALA A 76 2.12 -18.13 15.65
N ASP A 77 2.46 -18.10 16.95
CA ASP A 77 3.36 -19.07 17.56
C ASP A 77 2.83 -20.51 17.41
N GLY A 78 3.75 -21.45 17.18
CA GLY A 78 3.42 -22.87 16.95
C GLY A 78 3.04 -23.20 15.51
N GLU A 79 2.81 -22.22 14.64
CA GLU A 79 2.61 -22.43 13.21
C GLU A 79 3.93 -22.39 12.43
N LYS A 80 3.93 -22.97 11.22
CA LYS A 80 5.09 -22.90 10.32
C LYS A 80 5.29 -21.45 9.87
N GLY A 81 6.48 -20.90 10.14
CA GLY A 81 6.79 -19.51 9.83
C GLY A 81 6.35 -18.51 10.91
N ALA A 82 6.09 -18.97 12.14
CA ALA A 82 5.80 -18.13 13.30
C ALA A 82 6.72 -16.89 13.38
N GLY A 83 6.13 -15.74 13.65
CA GLY A 83 6.81 -14.44 13.65
C GLY A 83 7.01 -13.81 12.26
N GLY A 84 6.75 -14.56 11.18
CA GLY A 84 6.76 -14.06 9.81
C GLY A 84 5.45 -13.42 9.37
N SER A 85 5.41 -12.96 8.12
CA SER A 85 4.21 -12.41 7.48
C SER A 85 4.17 -12.81 6.00
N THR A 86 2.96 -12.96 5.45
CA THR A 86 2.79 -13.12 4.01
C THR A 86 2.55 -11.75 3.39
N VAL A 87 3.35 -11.39 2.39
CA VAL A 87 3.30 -10.07 1.77
C VAL A 87 2.92 -10.20 0.30
N LEU A 88 1.93 -9.41 -0.12
CA LEU A 88 1.57 -9.20 -1.52
C LEU A 88 1.86 -7.74 -1.90
N ILE A 89 2.59 -7.52 -3.00
CA ILE A 89 2.99 -6.19 -3.44
C ILE A 89 2.56 -5.99 -4.88
N GLN A 90 1.98 -4.84 -5.15
CA GLN A 90 1.60 -4.43 -6.50
C GLN A 90 2.02 -2.98 -6.73
N LYS A 91 2.71 -2.73 -7.84
CA LYS A 91 3.04 -1.37 -8.29
C LYS A 91 1.94 -0.87 -9.20
N TRP A 92 1.18 0.11 -8.72
CA TRP A 92 0.06 0.69 -9.47
C TRP A 92 0.50 1.93 -10.23
N LYS A 93 0.22 1.93 -11.55
CA LYS A 93 0.26 3.15 -12.36
C LYS A 93 -1.16 3.69 -12.46
N MET A 94 -1.41 4.83 -11.84
CA MET A 94 -2.72 5.48 -11.84
C MET A 94 -2.71 6.70 -12.76
N ASP A 95 -3.82 6.92 -13.47
CA ASP A 95 -4.08 8.16 -14.20
C ASP A 95 -4.68 9.18 -13.24
N ILE A 96 -3.81 9.88 -12.51
CA ILE A 96 -4.20 10.80 -11.44
C ILE A 96 -4.98 11.99 -11.98
N GLU A 97 -4.66 12.48 -13.18
CA GLU A 97 -5.36 13.62 -13.76
C GLU A 97 -6.77 13.25 -14.18
N LYS A 98 -6.97 12.04 -14.74
CA LYS A 98 -8.32 11.52 -14.98
C LYS A 98 -9.13 11.42 -13.68
N LEU A 99 -8.55 10.92 -12.60
CA LEU A 99 -9.23 10.81 -11.30
C LEU A 99 -9.57 12.18 -10.71
N ARG A 100 -8.65 13.14 -10.78
CA ARG A 100 -8.87 14.53 -10.33
C ARG A 100 -9.93 15.26 -11.14
N GLY A 101 -10.09 14.91 -12.42
CA GLY A 101 -11.09 15.48 -13.31
C GLY A 101 -12.53 15.01 -13.05
N LEU A 102 -12.73 13.97 -12.23
CA LEU A 102 -14.07 13.49 -11.89
C LEU A 102 -14.80 14.49 -10.98
N PRO A 103 -16.12 14.72 -11.16
CA PRO A 103 -16.95 15.35 -10.16
C PRO A 103 -16.83 14.62 -8.81
N VAL A 104 -16.87 15.37 -7.70
CA VAL A 104 -16.65 14.79 -6.35
C VAL A 104 -17.54 13.59 -6.09
N HIS A 105 -18.83 13.69 -6.40
CA HIS A 105 -19.78 12.58 -6.23
C HIS A 105 -19.41 11.34 -7.06
N GLU A 106 -18.90 11.49 -8.28
CA GLU A 106 -18.46 10.35 -9.09
C GLU A 106 -17.19 9.71 -8.51
N ALA A 107 -16.23 10.53 -8.08
CA ALA A 107 -15.03 10.04 -7.41
C ALA A 107 -15.35 9.28 -6.10
N GLU A 108 -16.30 9.79 -5.31
CA GLU A 108 -16.76 9.13 -4.09
C GLU A 108 -17.41 7.77 -4.37
N ASN A 109 -18.15 7.64 -5.47
CA ASN A 109 -18.70 6.35 -5.90
C ASN A 109 -17.62 5.37 -6.39
N VAL A 110 -16.57 5.86 -7.04
CA VAL A 110 -15.40 5.03 -7.41
C VAL A 110 -14.70 4.48 -6.17
N TRP A 111 -14.48 5.31 -5.15
CA TRP A 111 -13.76 4.89 -3.94
C TRP A 111 -14.64 4.17 -2.91
N GLY A 112 -15.92 4.55 -2.79
CA GLY A 112 -16.86 4.04 -1.78
C GLY A 112 -16.82 4.80 -0.45
N ARG A 113 -16.18 5.98 -0.41
CA ARG A 113 -16.11 6.86 0.77
C ARG A 113 -16.21 8.32 0.34
N THR A 114 -16.64 9.20 1.25
CA THR A 114 -16.61 10.64 1.01
C THR A 114 -15.18 11.14 0.90
N LYS A 115 -14.94 12.11 0.03
CA LYS A 115 -13.60 12.71 -0.13
C LYS A 115 -13.23 13.52 1.10
N ALA A 116 -14.18 14.30 1.62
CA ALA A 116 -14.05 14.99 2.89
C ALA A 116 -14.40 14.03 4.04
N GLY A 117 -13.51 13.87 5.02
CA GLY A 117 -13.76 13.10 6.24
C GLY A 117 -13.71 11.56 6.08
N SER A 118 -13.65 11.03 4.85
CA SER A 118 -13.56 9.60 4.58
C SER A 118 -14.64 8.79 5.30
N HIS A 119 -15.89 9.24 5.22
CA HIS A 119 -17.04 8.49 5.72
C HIS A 119 -17.43 7.43 4.69
N GLN A 120 -17.70 6.20 5.12
CA GLN A 120 -18.17 5.14 4.22
C GLN A 120 -19.53 5.52 3.63
N LEU A 121 -19.70 5.33 2.32
CA LEU A 121 -20.99 5.60 1.68
C LEU A 121 -22.06 4.60 2.14
N SER A 122 -23.31 5.07 2.20
CA SER A 122 -24.49 4.27 2.51
C SER A 122 -25.63 4.70 1.57
N PRO A 123 -26.07 3.85 0.63
CA PRO A 123 -25.56 2.50 0.37
C PRO A 123 -24.13 2.51 -0.19
N LEU A 124 -23.37 1.46 0.09
CA LEU A 124 -22.03 1.26 -0.47
C LEU A 124 -22.16 0.69 -1.89
N PRO A 125 -21.63 1.34 -2.95
CA PRO A 125 -21.67 0.77 -4.29
C PRO A 125 -20.85 -0.51 -4.38
N GLU A 126 -21.41 -1.58 -4.95
CA GLU A 126 -20.75 -2.89 -5.04
C GLU A 126 -19.51 -2.90 -5.93
N ASP A 127 -19.44 -1.99 -6.89
CA ASP A 127 -18.33 -1.80 -7.82
C ASP A 127 -17.31 -0.74 -7.35
N SER A 128 -17.54 -0.11 -6.19
CA SER A 128 -16.56 0.79 -5.57
C SER A 128 -15.33 0.05 -5.05
N HIS A 129 -14.20 0.74 -4.92
CA HIS A 129 -12.97 0.17 -4.37
C HIS A 129 -13.19 -0.47 -2.98
N VAL A 130 -13.90 0.22 -2.08
CA VAL A 130 -14.25 -0.34 -0.76
C VAL A 130 -15.21 -1.52 -0.88
N GLY A 131 -16.24 -1.44 -1.73
CA GLY A 131 -17.21 -2.52 -1.95
C GLY A 131 -16.57 -3.81 -2.46
N ARG A 132 -15.49 -3.70 -3.24
CA ARG A 132 -14.76 -4.86 -3.78
C ARG A 132 -13.74 -5.48 -2.81
N ASN A 133 -13.31 -4.75 -1.78
CA ASN A 133 -12.24 -5.18 -0.86
C ASN A 133 -12.72 -5.44 0.57
N GLN A 134 -13.95 -5.04 0.92
CA GLN A 134 -14.58 -5.47 2.17
C GLN A 134 -15.23 -6.85 1.97
N PHE A 135 -14.49 -7.90 2.31
CA PHE A 135 -15.08 -9.25 2.38
C PHE A 135 -16.02 -9.33 3.59
N ARG A 136 -17.21 -9.90 3.35
CA ARG A 136 -18.21 -10.22 4.40
C ARG A 136 -17.88 -11.54 5.07
#